data_AF-A0A966VJR5-F1
#
_entry.id   AF-A0A966VJR5-F1
#
_cell.length_a   1.000
_cell.length_b   1.000
_cell.length_c   1.000
_cell.angle_alpha   90.00
_cell.angle_beta   90.00
_cell.angle_gamma   90.00
#
_symmetry.space_group_name_H-M   'P 1'
#
loop_
_entity.id
_entity.type
_entity.pdbx_description
1 polymer ?
#
loop_
_entity_poly.entity_id
_entity_poly.type
_entity_poly.pdbx_seq_one_letter_code
_entity_poly.pdbx_strand_id
1 'polypeptide(L)'
;KRARLKREPEGSSLELTMNFDRAWRQVGLALDRGGFTVEDRDRSQGFFYVRYIDPGLDREAPQRGIFSSLKSLFQSASGQTPKQYRMQVTAKDELAKVDIFDTKGQRLKGDEERLVAESMLKLLQEQLR
;
A
#
# COMPACT_ATOMS: atom_id res chain seq x y z
N LYS A 1 13.60 -12.60 -5.39
CA LYS A 1 12.96 -11.27 -5.20
C LYS A 1 12.61 -11.15 -3.72
N ARG A 2 13.00 -10.05 -3.05
CA ARG A 2 12.79 -9.88 -1.60
C ARG A 2 11.34 -9.60 -1.20
N ALA A 3 10.49 -9.22 -2.16
CA ALA A 3 9.07 -8.96 -1.98
C ALA A 3 8.20 -9.74 -2.99
N ARG A 4 7.15 -10.42 -2.52
CA ARG A 4 6.24 -11.25 -3.32
C ARG A 4 4.77 -10.98 -2.96
N LEU A 5 3.98 -10.54 -3.94
CA LEU A 5 2.53 -10.41 -3.79
C LEU A 5 1.89 -11.81 -3.75
N LYS A 6 1.00 -12.03 -2.78
CA LYS A 6 0.10 -13.18 -2.70
C LYS A 6 -1.34 -12.71 -2.77
N ARG A 7 -2.16 -13.43 -3.54
CA ARG A 7 -3.61 -13.21 -3.63
C ARG A 7 -4.28 -14.33 -2.85
N GLU A 8 -5.02 -13.99 -1.82
CA GLU A 8 -5.79 -14.95 -1.01
C GLU A 8 -7.30 -14.66 -1.19
N PRO A 9 -8.19 -15.64 -0.94
CA PRO A 9 -9.63 -15.44 -1.08
C PRO A 9 -10.18 -14.29 -0.21
N GLU A 10 -9.53 -14.03 0.92
CA GLU A 10 -9.94 -12.99 1.88
C GLU A 10 -9.25 -11.64 1.65
N GLY A 11 -8.31 -11.56 0.72
CA GLY A 11 -7.55 -10.35 0.41
C GLY A 11 -6.13 -10.63 -0.09
N SER A 12 -5.53 -9.64 -0.74
CA SER A 12 -4.12 -9.72 -1.16
C SER A 12 -3.18 -9.32 -0.01
N SER A 13 -1.96 -9.85 -0.04
CA SER A 13 -0.90 -9.53 0.91
C SER A 13 0.48 -9.51 0.25
N LEU A 14 1.46 -8.87 0.90
CA LEU A 14 2.85 -8.82 0.42
C LEU A 14 3.78 -9.54 1.40
N GLU A 15 4.46 -10.58 0.92
CA GLU A 15 5.48 -11.29 1.69
C GLU A 15 6.86 -10.71 1.44
N LEU A 16 7.62 -10.50 2.51
CA LEU A 16 8.97 -9.95 2.51
C LEU A 16 9.92 -10.95 3.18
N THR A 17 10.99 -11.35 2.50
CA THR A 17 12.02 -12.25 3.07
C THR A 17 13.02 -11.44 3.90
N MET A 18 12.55 -10.98 5.06
CA MET A 18 13.31 -10.29 6.08
C MET A 18 12.54 -10.27 7.42
N ASN A 19 13.26 -10.13 8.52
CA ASN A 19 12.66 -9.90 9.83
C ASN A 19 11.82 -8.61 9.94
N PHE A 20 11.07 -8.51 11.04
CA PHE A 20 10.17 -7.38 11.33
C PHE A 20 10.88 -6.02 11.28
N ASP A 21 12.02 -5.89 11.95
CA ASP A 21 12.68 -4.59 12.09
C ASP A 21 13.10 -4.02 10.74
N ARG A 22 13.61 -4.89 9.86
CA ARG A 22 13.99 -4.52 8.49
C ARG A 22 12.74 -4.27 7.63
N ALA A 23 11.74 -5.14 7.69
CA ALA A 23 10.48 -4.99 6.96
C ALA A 23 9.82 -3.65 7.30
N TRP A 24 9.69 -3.32 8.58
CA TRP A 24 9.12 -2.07 9.05
C TRP A 24 9.79 -0.84 8.45
N ARG A 25 11.13 -0.80 8.47
CA ARG A 25 11.90 0.32 7.93
C ARG A 25 11.74 0.43 6.42
N GLN A 26 11.77 -0.70 5.71
CA GLN A 26 11.64 -0.74 4.27
C GLN A 26 10.23 -0.35 3.81
N VAL A 27 9.19 -0.82 4.50
CA VAL A 27 7.79 -0.44 4.24
C VAL A 27 7.62 1.07 4.45
N GLY A 28 8.12 1.64 5.55
CA GLY A 28 8.08 3.08 5.77
C GLY A 28 8.69 3.88 4.61
N LEU A 29 9.89 3.50 4.16
CA LEU A 29 10.55 4.15 3.01
C LEU A 29 9.78 3.96 1.70
N ALA A 30 9.18 2.79 1.50
CA ALA A 30 8.37 2.50 0.32
C ALA A 30 7.09 3.34 0.30
N LEU A 31 6.47 3.57 1.46
CA LEU A 31 5.32 4.47 1.59
C LEU A 31 5.70 5.91 1.24
N ASP A 32 6.81 6.41 1.77
CA ASP A 32 7.30 7.77 1.50
C ASP A 32 7.58 8.00 0.00
N ARG A 33 8.09 6.98 -0.70
CA ARG A 33 8.36 7.06 -2.16
C ARG A 33 7.14 6.77 -3.03
N GLY A 34 6.21 5.98 -2.53
CA GLY A 34 5.04 5.50 -3.28
C GLY A 34 3.88 6.49 -3.35
N GLY A 35 4.06 7.72 -2.86
CA GLY A 35 3.01 8.75 -2.85
C GLY A 35 1.94 8.54 -1.79
N PHE A 36 2.21 7.71 -0.78
CA PHE A 36 1.31 7.53 0.36
C PHE A 36 1.49 8.69 1.34
N THR A 37 0.39 9.16 1.92
CA THR A 37 0.47 10.05 3.09
C THR A 37 0.36 9.18 4.33
N VAL A 38 1.42 9.10 5.14
CA VAL A 38 1.39 8.39 6.42
C VAL A 38 0.87 9.34 7.49
N GLU A 39 -0.30 9.04 8.06
CA GLU A 39 -0.90 9.83 9.14
C GLU A 39 -0.29 9.48 10.49
N ASP A 40 -0.09 8.18 10.75
CA ASP A 40 0.46 7.68 12.01
C ASP A 40 1.14 6.31 11.83
N ARG A 41 1.94 5.91 12.82
CA ARG A 41 2.69 4.65 12.85
C ARG A 41 2.77 4.10 14.27
N ASP A 42 2.18 2.93 14.48
CA ASP A 42 2.38 2.14 15.70
C ASP A 42 3.27 0.94 15.40
N ARG A 43 4.57 1.07 15.71
CA ARG A 43 5.54 -0.01 15.54
C ARG A 43 5.26 -1.20 16.45
N SER A 44 4.71 -0.99 17.65
CA SER A 44 4.48 -2.07 18.61
C SER A 44 3.41 -3.05 18.12
N GLN A 45 2.38 -2.52 17.45
CA GLN A 45 1.30 -3.29 16.84
C GLN A 45 1.53 -3.61 15.35
N GLY A 46 2.56 -3.01 14.75
CA GLY A 46 2.87 -3.17 13.35
C GLY A 46 1.95 -2.39 12.40
N PHE A 47 1.32 -1.29 12.84
CA PHE A 47 0.40 -0.53 12.00
C PHE A 47 1.00 0.74 11.39
N PHE A 48 0.78 0.93 10.09
CA PHE A 48 0.84 2.23 9.42
C PHE A 48 -0.57 2.68 9.09
N TYR A 49 -0.90 3.91 9.45
CA TYR A 49 -2.17 4.56 9.09
C TYR A 49 -1.87 5.46 7.89
N VAL A 50 -2.50 5.18 6.75
CA VAL A 50 -2.17 5.85 5.48
C VAL A 50 -3.40 6.41 4.80
N ARG A 51 -3.24 7.54 4.12
CA ARG A 51 -4.16 8.00 3.09
C ARG A 51 -3.61 7.62 1.73
N TYR A 52 -4.51 7.14 0.88
CA TYR A 52 -4.21 6.79 -0.50
C TYR A 52 -5.27 7.36 -1.44
N ILE A 53 -4.80 7.86 -2.57
CA ILE A 53 -5.62 8.27 -3.71
C ILE A 53 -5.30 7.26 -4.80
N ASP A 54 -6.31 6.60 -5.36
CA ASP A 54 -6.10 5.64 -6.45
C ASP A 54 -5.94 6.40 -7.77
N PRO A 55 -4.73 6.42 -8.39
CA PRO A 55 -4.52 7.11 -9.66
C PRO A 55 -5.20 6.40 -10.84
N GLY A 56 -5.73 5.18 -10.66
CA GLY A 56 -6.30 4.33 -11.71
C GLY A 56 -7.82 4.35 -11.85
N LEU A 57 -8.54 5.15 -11.05
CA LEU A 57 -10.01 5.29 -11.20
C LEU A 57 -10.43 6.20 -12.37
N ASP A 58 -9.52 7.03 -12.90
CA ASP A 58 -9.68 7.67 -14.20
C ASP A 58 -9.14 6.75 -15.31
N ARG A 59 -10.02 5.91 -15.84
CA ARG A 59 -9.70 4.94 -16.91
C ARG A 59 -9.46 5.59 -18.28
N GLU A 60 -8.60 6.61 -18.40
CA GLU A 60 -8.24 7.22 -19.70
C GLU A 60 -6.78 7.71 -19.83
N ALA A 61 -5.83 7.22 -19.03
CA ALA A 61 -4.40 7.56 -19.25
C ALA A 61 -3.60 6.35 -19.77
N PRO A 62 -3.02 6.41 -20.99
CA PRO A 62 -2.23 5.33 -21.56
C PRO A 62 -0.92 5.15 -20.79
N GLN A 63 -0.49 3.89 -20.72
CA GLN A 63 0.76 3.43 -20.11
C GLN A 63 1.98 4.12 -20.75
N ARG A 64 2.40 5.28 -20.22
CA ARG A 64 3.73 5.86 -20.44
C ARG A 64 4.18 6.61 -19.19
N GLY A 65 5.23 6.10 -18.54
CA GLY A 65 6.03 6.85 -17.57
C GLY A 65 5.25 7.36 -16.36
N ILE A 66 4.95 6.46 -15.43
CA ILE A 66 4.13 6.62 -14.21
C ILE A 66 4.61 7.68 -13.19
N PHE A 67 5.40 8.70 -13.56
CA PHE A 67 5.85 9.74 -12.63
C PHE A 67 5.93 11.17 -13.20
N SER A 68 6.03 11.35 -14.52
CA SER A 68 6.06 12.72 -15.08
C SER A 68 4.67 13.37 -15.08
N SER A 69 3.65 12.52 -15.20
CA SER A 69 2.25 12.87 -15.07
C SER A 69 1.77 12.54 -13.66
N LEU A 70 2.46 12.93 -12.59
CA LEU A 70 1.93 12.78 -11.21
C LEU A 70 1.79 14.14 -10.50
N LYS A 71 2.56 15.15 -10.90
CA LYS A 71 2.33 16.53 -10.43
C LYS A 71 0.98 17.10 -10.89
N SER A 72 0.51 16.73 -12.07
CA SER A 72 -0.73 17.28 -12.64
C SER A 72 -2.02 16.75 -12.00
N LEU A 73 -2.00 15.59 -11.33
CA LEU A 73 -3.19 14.92 -10.77
C LEU A 73 -3.27 15.03 -9.27
N PHE A 74 -2.20 15.42 -8.58
CA PHE A 74 -2.36 16.12 -7.31
C PHE A 74 -3.04 17.48 -7.49
N GLN A 75 -2.93 18.09 -8.68
CA GLN A 75 -3.57 19.36 -9.02
C GLN A 75 -4.98 19.17 -9.64
N SER A 76 -5.24 18.02 -10.27
CA SER A 76 -6.55 17.66 -10.88
C SER A 76 -7.41 16.77 -9.99
N ALA A 77 -6.91 16.27 -8.85
CA ALA A 77 -7.68 15.58 -7.81
C ALA A 77 -8.59 16.53 -6.99
N SER A 78 -9.05 17.62 -7.60
CA SER A 78 -10.02 18.55 -7.03
C SER A 78 -11.41 17.94 -6.80
N GLY A 79 -11.58 16.62 -6.97
CA GLY A 79 -12.83 15.88 -6.73
C GLY A 79 -12.72 14.49 -6.09
N GLN A 80 -11.53 13.90 -5.91
CA GLN A 80 -11.40 12.60 -5.23
C GLN A 80 -10.89 12.76 -3.80
N THR A 81 -11.71 12.37 -2.82
CA THR A 81 -11.34 12.41 -1.41
C THR A 81 -10.36 11.27 -1.11
N PRO A 82 -9.13 11.55 -0.62
CA PRO A 82 -8.19 10.50 -0.24
C PRO A 82 -8.83 9.59 0.81
N LYS A 83 -8.77 8.27 0.60
CA LYS A 83 -9.32 7.28 1.54
C LYS A 83 -8.25 6.81 2.52
N GLN A 84 -8.68 6.51 3.75
CA GLN A 84 -7.80 6.01 4.80
C GLN A 84 -7.78 4.48 4.83
N TYR A 85 -6.60 3.92 5.04
CA TYR A 85 -6.37 2.49 5.18
C TYR A 85 -5.39 2.23 6.34
N ARG A 86 -5.44 1.02 6.88
CA ARG A 86 -4.44 0.53 7.83
C ARG A 86 -3.60 -0.54 7.16
N MET A 87 -2.29 -0.38 7.14
CA MET A 87 -1.37 -1.44 6.73
C MET A 87 -0.76 -2.08 7.96
N GLN A 88 -0.85 -3.41 8.06
CA GLN A 88 -0.21 -4.14 9.14
C GLN A 88 1.01 -4.88 8.62
N VAL A 89 2.14 -4.69 9.28
CA VAL A 89 3.34 -5.51 9.12
C VAL A 89 3.37 -6.51 10.27
N THR A 90 3.33 -7.79 9.93
CA THR A 90 3.59 -8.89 10.88
C THR A 90 4.84 -9.63 10.44
N ALA A 91 5.52 -10.33 11.35
CA ALA A 91 6.62 -11.18 10.95
C ALA A 91 6.73 -12.41 11.84
N LYS A 92 7.24 -13.48 11.23
CA LYS A 92 7.70 -14.68 11.92
C LYS A 92 9.07 -15.02 11.36
N ASP A 93 10.07 -15.07 12.23
CA ASP A 93 11.48 -15.28 11.86
C ASP A 93 11.93 -14.26 10.78
N GLU A 94 12.39 -14.75 9.63
CA GLU A 94 12.84 -13.96 8.48
C GLU A 94 11.76 -13.80 7.40
N LEU A 95 10.48 -13.98 7.76
CA LEU A 95 9.35 -13.77 6.85
C LEU A 95 8.37 -12.77 7.44
N ALA A 96 8.32 -11.58 6.86
CA ALA A 96 7.33 -10.57 7.16
C ALA A 96 6.17 -10.61 6.14
N LYS A 97 4.96 -10.28 6.59
CA LYS A 97 3.75 -10.17 5.79
C LYS A 97 3.16 -8.77 5.98
N VAL A 98 2.75 -8.15 4.89
CA VAL A 98 2.02 -6.89 4.86
C VAL A 98 0.60 -7.12 4.39
N ASP A 99 -0.36 -6.76 5.23
CA ASP A 99 -1.80 -6.83 4.97
C ASP A 99 -2.40 -5.42 4.98
N ILE A 100 -3.50 -5.22 4.24
CA ILE A 100 -4.25 -3.96 4.22
C ILE A 100 -5.65 -4.20 4.75
N PHE A 101 -6.08 -3.30 5.64
CA PHE A 101 -7.35 -3.31 6.33
C PHE A 101 -8.06 -1.96 6.17
N ASP A 102 -9.35 -1.94 6.51
CA ASP A 102 -10.10 -0.70 6.64
C ASP A 102 -9.65 0.13 7.85
N THR A 103 -10.27 1.30 8.04
CA THR A 103 -10.01 2.20 9.17
C THR A 103 -10.42 1.64 10.52
N LYS A 104 -11.12 0.51 10.58
CA LYS A 104 -11.54 -0.21 11.80
C LYS A 104 -10.67 -1.45 12.06
N GLY A 105 -9.71 -1.75 11.19
CA GLY A 105 -8.87 -2.95 11.27
C GLY A 105 -9.56 -4.22 10.78
N GLN A 106 -10.67 -4.11 10.05
CA GLN A 106 -11.38 -5.24 9.46
C GLN A 106 -10.88 -5.52 8.05
N ARG A 107 -11.04 -6.78 7.62
CA ARG A 107 -10.73 -7.18 6.24
C ARG A 107 -11.61 -6.42 5.27
N LEU A 108 -11.02 -5.98 4.16
CA LEU A 108 -11.73 -5.31 3.08
C LEU A 108 -12.71 -6.29 2.43
N LYS A 109 -14.00 -5.93 2.42
CA LYS A 109 -15.09 -6.79 1.91
C LYS A 109 -15.53 -6.38 0.52
N GLY A 110 -15.46 -5.08 0.19
CA GLY A 110 -15.82 -4.58 -1.13
C GLY A 110 -14.81 -4.95 -2.19
N ASP A 111 -15.29 -5.33 -3.37
CA ASP A 111 -14.40 -5.70 -4.50
C ASP A 111 -13.54 -4.52 -4.94
N GLU A 112 -14.08 -3.30 -4.97
CA GLU A 112 -13.33 -2.08 -5.25
C GLU A 112 -12.21 -1.85 -4.23
N GLU A 113 -12.49 -2.00 -2.93
CA GLU A 113 -11.50 -1.80 -1.88
C GLU A 113 -10.37 -2.83 -1.96
N ARG A 114 -10.71 -4.08 -2.30
CA ARG A 114 -9.73 -5.15 -2.52
C ARG A 114 -8.84 -4.88 -3.73
N LEU A 115 -9.41 -4.34 -4.82
CA LEU A 115 -8.63 -3.91 -5.99
C LEU A 115 -7.68 -2.77 -5.64
N VAL A 116 -8.15 -1.76 -4.91
CA VAL A 116 -7.32 -0.65 -4.41
C VAL A 116 -6.19 -1.18 -3.53
N ALA A 117 -6.48 -2.08 -2.59
CA ALA A 117 -5.46 -2.70 -1.75
C ALA A 117 -4.44 -3.51 -2.55
N GLU A 118 -4.85 -4.27 -3.56
CA GLU A 118 -3.91 -4.95 -4.45
C GLU A 118 -2.99 -3.96 -5.18
N SER A 119 -3.54 -2.84 -5.67
CA SER A 119 -2.75 -1.75 -6.29
C SER A 119 -1.74 -1.15 -5.31
N MET A 120 -2.15 -0.87 -4.07
CA MET A 120 -1.26 -0.38 -3.02
C MET A 120 -0.11 -1.36 -2.71
N LEU A 121 -0.41 -2.66 -2.63
CA LEU A 121 0.60 -3.70 -2.41
C LEU A 121 1.55 -3.86 -3.61
N LYS A 122 1.07 -3.66 -4.85
CA LYS A 122 1.94 -3.63 -6.05
C LYS A 122 2.90 -2.45 -6.01
N LEU A 123 2.42 -1.26 -5.65
CA LEU A 123 3.26 -0.08 -5.49
C LEU A 123 4.35 -0.31 -4.43
N LEU A 124 3.97 -0.86 -3.27
CA LEU A 124 4.94 -1.26 -2.25
C LEU A 124 5.95 -2.27 -2.79
N GLN A 125 5.49 -3.30 -3.51
CA GLN A 125 6.37 -4.31 -4.10
C GLN A 125 7.41 -3.68 -5.04
N GLU A 126 7.03 -2.68 -5.84
CA GLU A 126 7.92 -1.98 -6.76
C GLU A 126 8.98 -1.15 -6.03
N GLN A 127 8.59 -0.45 -4.97
CA GLN A 127 9.51 0.37 -4.17
C GLN A 127 10.47 -0.46 -3.29
N LEU A 128 10.14 -1.74 -3.08
CA LEU A 128 10.93 -2.71 -2.30
C LEU A 128 11.85 -3.59 -3.18
N ARG A 129 11.93 -3.33 -4.49
CA ARG A 129 12.80 -4.06 -5.41
C ARG A 129 14.27 -3.74 -5.23
#